data_AF-A0A7Z9G212-F1
#
_entry.id   AF-A0A7Z9G212-F1
#
_cell.length_a   1.000
_cell.length_b   1.000
_cell.length_c   1.000
_cell.angle_alpha   90.00
_cell.angle_beta   90.00
_cell.angle_gamma   90.00
#
_symmetry.space_group_name_H-M   'P 1'
#
loop_
_entity.id
_entity.type
_entity.pdbx_description
1 polymer ?
#
loop_
_entity_poly.entity_id
_entity_poly.type
_entity_poly.pdbx_seq_one_letter_code
_entity_poly.pdbx_strand_id
1 'polypeptide(L)' 'MKNTTAEVEIYRAGEDQQILRPVPEPRWTWAYHRELEHFIKHVRTDQPFRSSGEDSLTDVRLYEEIYKKFLDIS' A
#
# COMPACT_ATOMS: atom_id res chain seq x y z
N MET A 1 12.54 4.34 -10.69
CA MET A 1 11.39 5.16 -10.23
C MET A 1 11.53 5.34 -8.73
N LYS A 2 11.71 6.57 -8.22
CA LYS A 2 11.79 6.84 -6.78
C LYS A 2 10.40 7.21 -6.28
N ASN A 3 9.93 6.53 -5.23
CA ASN A 3 8.67 6.91 -4.58
C ASN A 3 8.90 8.28 -3.91
N THR A 4 8.24 9.33 -4.40
CA THR A 4 8.36 10.70 -3.86
C THR A 4 7.05 11.03 -3.20
N THR A 5 7.08 11.23 -1.88
CA THR A 5 5.88 11.51 -1.07
C THR A 5 5.41 12.95 -1.33
N ALA A 6 4.09 13.18 -1.28
CA ALA A 6 3.55 14.54 -1.18
C ALA A 6 3.69 15.03 0.27
N GLU A 7 4.26 16.23 0.46
CA GLU A 7 4.37 16.86 1.76
C GLU A 7 3.05 17.52 2.15
N VAL A 8 2.61 17.31 3.40
CA VAL A 8 1.41 17.95 3.97
C VAL A 8 1.86 18.78 5.17
N GLU A 9 1.67 20.09 5.08
CA GLU A 9 1.90 21.03 6.18
C GLU A 9 0.54 21.50 6.72
N ILE A 10 0.33 21.35 8.02
CA ILE A 10 -0.89 21.78 8.70
C ILE A 10 -0.56 23.00 9.55
N TYR A 11 -1.23 24.12 9.27
CA TYR A 11 -1.18 25.32 10.10
C TYR A 11 -2.37 25.35 11.06
N ARG A 12 -2.09 25.40 12.36
CA ARG A 12 -3.08 25.62 13.41
C ARG A 12 -2.84 27.02 14.00
N ALA A 13 -3.89 27.85 14.01
CA ALA A 13 -3.89 29.14 14.70
C ALA A 13 -5.13 29.29 15.58
N GLY A 14 -4.98 30.05 16.67
CA GLY A 14 -5.93 30.18 17.77
C GLY A 14 -5.16 30.54 19.04
N GLU A 15 -5.43 29.85 20.15
CA GLU A 15 -4.71 30.05 21.42
C GLU A 15 -3.22 29.68 21.34
N ASP A 16 -2.86 28.68 20.51
CA ASP A 16 -1.48 28.31 20.19
C ASP A 16 -1.26 28.26 18.67
N GLN A 17 -0.17 28.87 18.20
CA GLN A 17 0.26 28.79 16.81
C GLN A 17 1.18 27.58 16.62
N GLN A 18 0.79 26.65 15.76
CA GLN A 18 1.57 25.44 15.50
C GLN A 18 1.60 25.09 14.01
N ILE A 19 2.79 24.75 13.53
CA ILE A 19 3.00 24.14 12.23
C ILE A 19 3.28 22.65 12.47
N LEU A 20 2.43 21.78 11.95
CA LEU A 20 2.58 20.34 12.06
C LEU A 20 2.88 19.75 10.67
N ARG A 21 3.92 18.91 10.60
CA ARG A 21 4.22 18.07 9.44
C ARG A 21 3.98 16.62 9.86
N PRO A 22 2.72 16.15 9.86
CA PRO A 22 2.35 14.87 10.45
C PRO A 22 2.81 13.65 9.64
N VAL A 23 3.53 13.84 8.52
CA VAL A 23 4.10 12.73 7.76
C VAL A 23 5.40 12.28 8.45
N PRO A 24 5.44 11.09 9.06
CA PRO A 24 6.63 10.63 9.75
C PRO A 24 7.68 10.15 8.76
N GLU A 25 8.80 10.87 8.66
CA GLU A 25 10.02 10.31 8.10
C GLU A 25 10.53 9.19 9.02
N PRO A 26 10.84 7.95 8.55
CA PRO A 26 10.72 7.37 7.23
C PRO A 26 9.76 6.17 7.27
N ARG A 27 8.45 6.38 7.45
CA ARG A 27 7.52 5.21 7.48
C ARG A 27 7.32 4.56 6.12
N TRP A 28 7.68 5.27 5.05
CA TRP A 28 7.49 4.84 3.67
C TRP A 28 8.84 4.51 3.06
N THR A 29 9.35 3.31 3.34
CA THR A 29 10.44 2.76 2.53
C THR A 29 9.89 2.35 1.17
N TRP A 30 10.77 2.23 0.19
CA TRP A 30 10.45 1.73 -1.15
C TRP A 30 9.67 0.41 -1.04
N ALA A 31 8.37 0.42 -1.37
CA ALA A 31 7.48 -0.72 -1.20
C ALA A 31 8.03 -1.97 -1.90
N TYR A 32 8.58 -1.81 -3.11
CA TYR A 32 9.27 -2.86 -3.86
C TYR A 32 10.49 -3.44 -3.13
N HIS A 33 11.24 -2.63 -2.38
CA HIS A 33 12.36 -3.13 -1.58
C HIS A 33 11.88 -4.03 -0.45
N ARG A 34 10.85 -3.60 0.29
CA ARG A 34 10.24 -4.42 1.36
C ARG A 34 9.60 -5.70 0.81
N GLU A 35 8.96 -5.61 -0.35
CA GLU A 35 8.39 -6.75 -1.05
C GLU A 35 9.49 -7.77 -1.43
N LEU A 36 10.62 -7.29 -1.94
CA LEU A 36 11.76 -8.15 -2.27
C LEU A 36 12.40 -8.79 -1.03
N GLU A 37 12.58 -8.04 0.06
CA GLU A 37 13.05 -8.58 1.35
C GLU A 37 12.10 -9.67 1.88
N HIS A 38 10.79 -9.41 1.80
CA HIS A 38 9.76 -10.37 2.18
C HIS A 38 9.84 -11.62 1.31
N PHE A 39 10.03 -11.47 0.00
CA PHE A 39 10.18 -12.58 -0.94
C PHE A 39 11.38 -13.47 -0.60
N ILE A 40 12.57 -12.86 -0.46
CA ILE A 40 13.81 -13.60 -0.14
C ILE A 40 13.67 -14.35 1.19
N LYS A 41 13.06 -13.72 2.21
CA LYS A 41 12.85 -14.35 3.52
C LYS A 41 12.02 -15.63 3.39
N HIS A 42 10.85 -15.55 2.76
CA HIS A 42 9.90 -16.67 2.73
C HIS A 42 10.40 -17.82 1.85
N VAL A 43 11.14 -17.54 0.78
CA VAL A 43 11.84 -18.56 -0.02
C VAL A 43 12.87 -19.31 0.82
N ARG A 44 13.65 -18.61 1.66
CA ARG A 44 14.72 -19.23 2.45
C ARG A 44 14.23 -20.02 3.66
N THR A 45 13.08 -19.64 4.23
CA THR A 45 12.54 -20.26 5.44
C THR A 45 11.40 -21.24 5.17
N ASP A 46 11.03 -21.44 3.90
CA ASP A 46 9.87 -22.24 3.48
C ASP A 46 8.58 -21.84 4.23
N GLN A 47 8.45 -20.54 4.52
CA GLN A 47 7.28 -20.00 5.21
C GLN A 47 6.24 -19.58 4.17
N PRO A 48 4.94 -19.78 4.43
CA PRO A 48 3.89 -19.39 3.52
C PRO A 48 3.88 -17.87 3.31
N PHE A 49 3.69 -17.44 2.06
CA PHE A 49 3.53 -16.03 1.73
C PHE A 49 2.18 -15.53 2.25
N ARG A 50 2.16 -14.33 2.84
CA ARG A 50 0.91 -13.64 3.25
C ARG A 50 0.03 -13.19 2.08
N SER A 51 0.60 -13.15 0.87
CA SER A 51 -0.02 -12.74 -0.37
C SER A 51 0.29 -13.80 -1.42
N SER A 52 -0.46 -14.90 -1.35
CA SER A 52 -0.28 -16.03 -2.23
C SER A 52 -0.86 -15.75 -3.63
N GLY A 53 -0.51 -16.61 -4.60
CA GLY A 53 -1.14 -16.55 -5.93
C GLY A 53 -2.65 -16.84 -5.88
N GLU A 54 -3.12 -17.61 -4.89
CA GLU A 54 -4.55 -17.89 -4.69
C GLU A 54 -5.31 -16.66 -4.22
N ASP A 55 -4.69 -15.83 -3.37
CA ASP A 55 -5.25 -14.54 -2.96
C ASP A 55 -5.40 -13.62 -4.17
N SER A 56 -4.37 -13.58 -5.03
CA SER A 56 -4.40 -12.78 -6.27
C SER A 56 -5.53 -13.21 -7.23
N LEU A 57 -5.82 -14.51 -7.32
CA LEU A 57 -6.93 -15.02 -8.13
C LEU A 57 -8.29 -14.56 -7.57
N THR A 58 -8.42 -14.48 -6.25
CA THR A 58 -9.62 -13.97 -5.59
C THR A 58 -9.83 -12.49 -5.90
N ASP A 59 -8.76 -11.70 -5.89
CA ASP A 59 -8.81 -10.29 -6.26
C ASP A 59 -9.24 -10.09 -7.72
N VAL A 60 -8.68 -10.88 -8.65
CA VAL A 60 -9.07 -10.82 -10.07
C VAL A 60 -10.56 -11.12 -10.26
N ARG A 61 -11.06 -12.19 -9.62
CA ARG A 61 -12.49 -12.53 -9.68
C ARG A 61 -13.37 -11.39 -9.14
N LEU A 62 -12.96 -10.76 -8.04
CA LEU A 62 -13.67 -9.63 -7.47
C LEU A 62 -13.72 -8.44 -8.45
N TYR A 63 -12.59 -8.12 -9.10
CA TYR A 63 -12.56 -7.06 -10.11
C TYR A 63 -13.44 -7.37 -11.31
N GLU A 64 -13.43 -8.61 -11.80
CA GLU A 64 -14.32 -9.04 -12.89
C GLU A 64 -15.79 -8.88 -12.52
N GLU A 65 -16.19 -9.27 -11.31
CA GLU A 65 -17.57 -9.11 -10.83
C GLU A 65 -17.98 -7.65 -10.67
N ILE A 66 -17.09 -6.79 -10.16
CA ILE A 66 -17.33 -5.34 -10.10
C ILE A 66 -17.50 -4.77 -11.51
N TYR A 67 -16.64 -5.18 -12.45
CA TYR A 67 -16.67 -4.68 -13.81
C TYR A 67 -17.90 -5.15 -14.59
N LYS A 68 -18.31 -6.41 -14.43
CA LYS A 68 -19.57 -6.94 -14.97
C LYS A 68 -20.78 -6.15 -14.48
N LYS A 69 -20.85 -5.86 -13.17
CA LYS A 69 -21.90 -5.00 -12.60
C LYS A 69 -21.88 -3.58 -13.16
N PHE A 70 -20.69 -3.02 -13.37
CA PHE A 70 -20.56 -1.68 -13.97
C PHE A 70 -21.06 -1.66 -15.42
N LEU A 71 -20.83 -2.74 -16.18
CA LEU A 71 -21.27 -2.87 -17.57
C LEU A 71 -22.71 -3.41 -17.73
N ASP A 72 -23.36 -3.79 -16.63
CA ASP A 72 -24.68 -4.43 -16.60
C ASP A 72 -24.75 -5.74 -17.43
N ILE A 73 -23.64 -6.49 -17.42
CA ILE A 73 -23.52 -7.78 -18.11
C ILE A 73 -23.65 -8.89 -17.05
N SER A 74 -24.73 -9.67 -17.15
CA SER A 74 -24.99 -10.86 -16.31
C SER A 74 -24.27 -12.11 -16.80
#